data_AF-A0A9X0CR14-F1
#
_entry.id   AF-A0A9X0CR14-F1
#
_cell.length_a   1.000
_cell.length_b   1.000
_cell.length_c   1.000
_cell.angle_alpha   90.00
_cell.angle_beta   90.00
_cell.angle_gamma   90.00
#
_symmetry.space_group_name_H-M   'P 1'
#
loop_
_entity.id
_entity.type
_entity.pdbx_description
1 polymer ?
#
loop_
_entity_poly.entity_id
_entity_poly.type
_entity_poly.pdbx_seq_one_letter_code
_entity_poly.pdbx_strand_id
1 'polypeptide(L)'
;MDGCSITFAPIETLTDYSSAEVCVTPEQKKAIRVELEAYRASLKSGKSCVGGLTLTTGLSLQLIDLTIVHCHELDSVDTVQDVLPVFSRENAAIIYSIVSRHIH
;
A
#
# COMPACT_ATOMS: atom_id res chain seq x y z
N MET A 1 -33.21 10.26 19.07
CA MET A 1 -33.38 11.72 18.97
C MET A 1 -32.46 12.29 20.03
N ASP A 2 -31.19 12.43 19.70
CA ASP A 2 -30.15 13.05 20.52
C ASP A 2 -29.15 13.56 19.47
N GLY A 3 -29.01 14.84 19.16
CA GLY A 3 -28.83 15.97 20.07
C GLY A 3 -27.41 16.48 19.83
N CYS A 4 -27.13 17.02 18.63
CA CYS A 4 -25.82 17.59 18.31
C CYS A 4 -25.94 19.11 18.20
N SER A 5 -25.46 19.79 19.25
CA SER A 5 -25.41 21.24 19.38
C SER A 5 -24.52 21.87 18.32
N ILE A 6 -25.06 22.81 17.55
CA ILE A 6 -24.31 23.60 16.56
C ILE A 6 -23.73 24.82 17.29
N THR A 7 -22.45 24.74 17.67
CA THR A 7 -21.70 25.91 18.14
C THR A 7 -21.08 26.59 16.91
N PHE A 8 -21.61 27.76 16.56
CA PHE A 8 -21.06 28.64 15.53
C PHE A 8 -19.70 29.22 15.98
N ALA A 9 -18.66 29.00 15.18
CA ALA A 9 -17.40 29.75 15.22
C ALA A 9 -17.16 30.42 13.86
N PRO A 10 -16.51 31.60 13.81
CA PRO A 10 -16.47 32.44 12.62
C PRO A 10 -15.38 32.01 11.63
N ILE A 11 -15.61 32.41 10.39
CA ILE A 11 -14.88 32.16 9.14
C ILE A 11 -13.36 32.34 9.27
N GLU A 12 -12.61 31.24 9.16
CA GLU A 12 -11.30 31.23 8.51
C GLU A 12 -11.36 30.20 7.38
N THR A 13 -11.03 30.64 6.17
CA THR A 13 -11.00 29.86 4.95
C THR A 13 -10.10 28.63 5.09
N LEU A 14 -10.69 27.46 5.31
CA LEU A 14 -10.07 26.18 4.99
C LEU A 14 -10.92 25.54 3.91
N THR A 15 -10.37 25.56 2.70
CA THR A 15 -10.77 24.75 1.55
C THR A 15 -11.29 23.39 2.02
N ASP A 16 -12.62 23.23 1.95
CA ASP A 16 -13.29 21.94 1.84
C ASP A 16 -12.89 21.35 0.48
N TYR A 17 -11.62 20.99 0.36
CA TYR A 17 -11.23 19.97 -0.58
C TYR A 17 -11.54 18.68 0.17
N SER A 18 -12.80 18.26 0.08
CA SER A 18 -13.16 16.86 0.26
C SER A 18 -12.36 16.08 -0.80
N SER A 19 -11.07 15.88 -0.53
CA SER A 19 -10.39 14.68 -0.95
C SER A 19 -11.31 13.61 -0.40
N ALA A 20 -11.98 12.88 -1.29
CA ALA A 20 -12.31 11.50 -1.03
C ALA A 20 -10.95 10.83 -0.75
N GLU A 21 -10.42 11.01 0.47
CA GLU A 21 -9.36 10.19 0.98
C GLU A 21 -9.94 8.80 0.87
N VAL A 22 -9.40 8.02 -0.06
CA VAL A 22 -9.72 6.62 -0.18
C VAL A 22 -9.29 6.03 1.15
N CYS A 23 -10.23 6.01 2.09
CA CYS A 23 -9.99 5.64 3.48
C CYS A 23 -9.81 4.13 3.50
N VAL A 24 -8.58 3.69 3.24
CA VAL A 24 -8.21 2.29 3.30
C VAL A 24 -8.42 1.82 4.74
N THR A 25 -9.42 0.97 4.94
CA THR A 25 -9.79 0.47 6.25
C THR A 25 -8.65 -0.36 6.86
N PRO A 26 -8.54 -0.44 8.19
CA PRO A 26 -7.54 -1.29 8.83
C PRO A 26 -7.66 -2.76 8.39
N GLU A 27 -8.87 -3.21 8.03
CA GLU A 27 -9.12 -4.55 7.50
C GLU A 27 -8.52 -4.74 6.10
N GLN A 28 -8.68 -3.76 5.20
CA GLN A 28 -8.04 -3.75 3.89
C GLN A 28 -6.51 -3.73 4.01
N LYS A 29 -5.95 -2.88 4.88
CA LYS A 29 -4.50 -2.84 5.15
C LYS A 29 -3.97 -4.19 5.63
N LYS A 30 -4.72 -4.86 6.51
CA LYS A 30 -4.37 -6.21 6.98
C LYS A 30 -4.42 -7.24 5.85
N ALA A 31 -5.44 -7.19 4.99
CA ALA A 31 -5.58 -8.09 3.85
C ALA A 31 -4.42 -7.92 2.85
N ILE A 32 -4.09 -6.67 2.49
CA ILE A 32 -2.95 -6.33 1.63
C ILE A 32 -1.64 -6.87 2.24
N ARG A 33 -1.43 -6.67 3.54
CA ARG A 33 -0.22 -7.14 4.23
C ARG A 33 -0.08 -8.66 4.14
N VAL A 34 -1.15 -9.40 4.43
CA VAL A 34 -1.17 -10.87 4.38
C VAL A 34 -0.88 -11.38 2.96
N GLU A 35 -1.47 -10.76 1.93
CA GLU A 35 -1.25 -11.18 0.54
C GLU A 35 0.20 -10.89 0.07
N LEU A 36 0.76 -9.74 0.45
CA LEU A 36 2.17 -9.42 0.18
C LEU A 36 3.14 -10.35 0.93
N GLU A 37 2.85 -10.71 2.18
CA GLU A 37 3.63 -11.67 2.95
C GLU A 37 3.55 -13.08 2.34
N ALA A 38 2.37 -13.49 1.88
CA ALA A 38 2.17 -14.76 1.18
C ALA A 38 2.92 -14.80 -0.16
N TYR A 39 2.87 -13.71 -0.95
CA TYR A 39 3.62 -13.60 -2.19
C TYR A 39 5.14 -13.65 -1.95
N ARG A 40 5.63 -12.95 -0.92
CA ARG A 40 7.03 -13.05 -0.47
C ARG A 40 7.42 -14.48 -0.07
N ALA A 41 6.54 -15.20 0.64
CA ALA A 41 6.79 -16.58 1.02
C ALA A 41 6.83 -17.51 -0.20
N SER A 42 5.94 -17.28 -1.18
CA SER A 42 5.94 -17.97 -2.47
C SER A 42 7.26 -17.73 -3.24
N LEU A 43 7.75 -16.50 -3.28
CA LEU A 43 9.02 -16.16 -3.93
C LEU A 43 10.23 -16.83 -3.28
N LYS A 44 10.27 -16.90 -1.94
CA LYS A 44 11.32 -17.62 -1.20
C LYS A 44 11.34 -19.13 -1.47
N SER A 45 10.23 -19.70 -1.93
CA SER A 45 10.14 -21.12 -2.28
C SER A 45 10.67 -21.46 -3.67
N GLY A 46 10.98 -20.45 -4.50
CA GLY A 46 11.70 -20.62 -5.76
C GLY A 46 13.16 -21.03 -5.52
N LYS A 47 13.47 -22.33 -5.60
CA LYS A 47 14.82 -22.88 -5.51
C LYS A 47 15.73 -22.27 -6.60
N SER A 48 16.48 -21.23 -6.26
CA SER A 48 17.65 -20.82 -7.04
C SER A 48 18.91 -21.35 -6.35
N CYS A 49 19.25 -22.61 -6.66
CA CYS A 49 20.52 -23.21 -6.30
C CYS A 49 21.55 -22.88 -7.39
N VAL A 50 22.05 -21.63 -7.41
CA VAL A 50 23.29 -21.29 -8.12
C VAL A 50 24.13 -20.43 -7.18
N GLY A 51 25.11 -21.06 -6.52
CA GLY A 51 26.25 -20.40 -5.89
C GLY A 51 25.96 -19.26 -4.90
N GLY A 52 25.56 -19.57 -3.67
CA GLY A 52 25.90 -18.77 -2.48
C GLY A 52 25.37 -17.34 -2.35
N LEU A 53 24.51 -16.85 -3.25
CA LEU A 53 23.83 -15.56 -3.10
C LEU A 53 22.32 -15.79 -3.08
N THR A 54 21.74 -15.79 -1.88
CA THR A 54 20.28 -15.67 -1.71
C THR A 54 19.89 -14.26 -2.13
N LEU A 55 19.68 -14.05 -3.43
CA LEU A 55 18.99 -12.87 -3.94
C LEU A 55 17.56 -12.96 -3.43
N THR A 56 17.32 -12.36 -2.26
CA THR A 56 15.96 -12.19 -1.75
C THR A 56 15.26 -11.34 -2.80
N THR A 57 14.36 -11.97 -3.55
CA THR A 57 13.39 -11.33 -4.45
C THR A 57 12.88 -10.07 -3.76
N GLY A 58 13.01 -8.91 -4.40
CA GLY A 58 13.09 -7.55 -3.81
C GLY A 58 11.91 -7.02 -2.97
N LEU A 59 11.11 -7.89 -2.36
CA LEU A 59 10.04 -7.60 -1.41
C LEU A 59 10.51 -7.86 0.03
N SER A 60 11.18 -6.85 0.58
CA SER A 60 11.56 -6.78 2.00
C SER A 60 10.33 -6.52 2.89
N LEU A 61 10.37 -6.90 4.17
CA LEU A 61 9.29 -6.56 5.13
C LEU A 61 9.07 -5.04 5.21
N GLN A 62 10.16 -4.26 5.17
CA GLN A 62 10.11 -2.80 5.10
C GLN A 62 9.33 -2.29 3.87
N LEU A 63 9.45 -2.98 2.73
CA LEU A 63 8.71 -2.62 1.51
C LEU A 63 7.21 -2.89 1.70
N ILE A 64 6.86 -3.98 2.38
CA ILE A 64 5.47 -4.29 2.74
C ILE A 64 4.92 -3.22 3.68
N ASP A 65 5.63 -2.86 4.75
CA ASP A 65 5.19 -1.81 5.68
C ASP A 65 5.04 -0.46 4.96
N LEU A 66 5.99 -0.08 4.09
CA LEU A 66 5.87 1.13 3.25
C LEU A 66 4.67 1.08 2.31
N THR A 67 4.40 -0.09 1.72
CA THR A 67 3.21 -0.29 0.87
C THR A 67 1.94 -0.03 1.67
N ILE A 68 1.85 -0.50 2.92
CA ILE A 68 0.68 -0.27 3.78
C ILE A 68 0.55 1.19 4.20
N VAL A 69 1.66 1.88 4.45
CA VAL A 69 1.66 3.32 4.77
C VAL A 69 1.15 4.14 3.57
N HIS A 70 1.68 3.86 2.39
CA HIS A 70 1.40 4.64 1.18
C HIS A 70 0.28 4.07 0.31
N CYS A 71 -0.43 3.02 0.75
CA CYS A 71 -1.40 2.29 -0.08
C CYS A 71 -2.47 3.16 -0.74
N HIS A 72 -2.85 4.26 -0.10
CA HIS A 72 -3.80 5.27 -0.60
C HIS A 72 -3.26 6.10 -1.77
N GLU A 73 -1.94 6.19 -1.93
CA GLU A 73 -1.26 6.95 -2.99
C GLU A 73 -0.87 6.04 -4.17
N LEU A 74 -0.99 4.72 -4.02
CA LEU A 74 -0.58 3.73 -5.03
C LEU A 74 -1.67 3.52 -6.08
N ASP A 75 -1.93 4.55 -6.89
CA ASP A 75 -2.95 4.53 -7.95
C ASP A 75 -2.43 3.95 -9.28
N SER A 76 -1.11 3.85 -9.46
CA SER A 76 -0.50 3.31 -10.67
C SER A 76 0.83 2.61 -10.41
N VAL A 77 1.26 1.75 -11.35
CA VAL A 77 2.56 1.06 -11.31
C VAL A 77 3.74 2.02 -11.31
N ASP A 78 3.60 3.18 -11.97
CA ASP A 78 4.61 4.22 -12.00
C ASP A 78 4.70 4.91 -10.62
N THR A 79 3.57 5.21 -9.98
CA THR A 79 3.54 5.74 -8.60
C THR A 79 4.16 4.77 -7.60
N VAL A 80 3.94 3.46 -7.79
CA VAL A 80 4.59 2.44 -6.95
C VAL A 80 6.12 2.48 -7.08
N GLN A 81 6.67 2.76 -8.27
CA GLN A 81 8.12 2.89 -8.46
C GLN A 81 8.69 4.19 -7.91
N ASP A 82 7.89 5.26 -7.89
CA ASP A 82 8.30 6.56 -7.37
C ASP A 82 8.28 6.59 -5.84
N VAL A 83 7.25 5.98 -5.23
CA VAL A 83 7.02 6.00 -3.77
C VAL A 83 7.74 4.86 -3.05
N LEU A 84 7.76 3.67 -3.64
CA LEU A 84 8.40 2.50 -3.02
C LEU A 84 9.79 2.27 -3.62
N PRO A 85 10.77 1.83 -2.81
CA PRO A 85 12.11 1.50 -3.32
C PRO A 85 12.10 0.14 -4.03
N VAL A 86 11.35 0.03 -5.12
CA VAL A 86 11.27 -1.13 -5.99
C VAL A 86 12.17 -0.95 -7.21
N PHE A 87 13.09 -1.89 -7.40
CA PHE A 87 14.06 -1.85 -8.51
C PHE A 87 13.57 -2.55 -9.79
N SER A 88 12.40 -3.18 -9.74
CA SER A 88 11.83 -3.90 -10.88
C SER A 88 10.39 -3.48 -11.12
N ARG A 89 10.07 -3.14 -12.37
CA ARG A 89 8.73 -2.83 -12.84
C ARG A 89 7.75 -3.99 -12.63
N GLU A 90 8.23 -5.24 -12.73
CA GLU A 90 7.41 -6.42 -12.46
C GLU A 90 6.97 -6.47 -10.99
N ASN A 91 7.89 -6.19 -10.06
CA ASN A 91 7.54 -6.13 -8.63
C ASN A 91 6.55 -4.99 -8.36
N ALA A 92 6.75 -3.83 -9.00
CA ALA A 92 5.84 -2.69 -8.87
C ALA A 92 4.42 -3.04 -9.38
N ALA A 93 4.32 -3.71 -10.54
CA ALA A 93 3.05 -4.14 -11.11
C ALA A 93 2.31 -5.14 -10.22
N ILE A 94 3.05 -6.04 -9.56
CA ILE A 94 2.47 -7.03 -8.65
C ILE A 94 1.96 -6.36 -7.37
N ILE A 95 2.74 -5.45 -6.78
CA ILE A 95 2.31 -4.68 -5.61
C ILE A 95 1.06 -3.88 -5.95
N TYR A 96 1.07 -3.16 -7.07
CA TYR A 96 -0.10 -2.42 -7.54
C TYR A 96 -1.31 -3.33 -7.72
N SER A 97 -1.16 -4.48 -8.36
CA SER A 97 -2.25 -5.44 -8.58
C SER A 97 -2.87 -5.93 -7.26
N ILE A 98 -2.04 -6.23 -6.26
CA ILE A 98 -2.50 -6.66 -4.93
C ILE A 98 -3.23 -5.50 -4.24
N VAL A 99 -2.63 -4.31 -4.20
CA VAL A 99 -3.21 -3.13 -3.55
C VAL A 99 -4.53 -2.74 -4.21
N SER A 100 -4.57 -2.68 -5.53
CA SER A 100 -5.76 -2.35 -6.32
C SER A 100 -6.91 -3.33 -6.08
N ARG A 101 -6.64 -4.61 -5.79
CA ARG A 101 -7.70 -5.60 -5.50
C ARG A 101 -8.43 -5.34 -4.17
N HIS A 102 -7.79 -4.66 -3.23
CA HIS A 102 -8.35 -4.39 -1.90
C HIS A 102 -8.86 -2.97 -1.75
N ILE A 103 -8.40 -2.04 -2.59
CA ILE A 103 -8.72 -0.60 -2.50
C ILE A 103 -9.75 -0.17 -3.56
N HIS A 104 -9.73 -0.77 -4.74
CA HIS A 104 -10.66 -0.50 -5.85
C HIS A 104 -11.64 -1.66 -6.05
#